data_AF-A0A6A1RL87-F1
#
_entry.id   AF-A0A6A1RL87-F1
#
_cell.length_a   1.000
_cell.length_b   1.000
_cell.length_c   1.000
_cell.angle_alpha   90.00
_cell.angle_beta   90.00
_cell.angle_gamma   90.00
#
_symmetry.space_group_name_H-M   'P 1'
#
loop_
_entity.id
_entity.type
_entity.pdbx_description
1 polymer ?
#
loop_
_entity_poly.entity_id
_entity_poly.type
_entity_poly.pdbx_seq_one_letter_code
_entity_poly.pdbx_strand_id
1 'polypeptide(L)'
;MKKLLLATLCASAFALTACDKKPADSASGTENKPAAAAVSLSTNNTADIKSDLTALQTMSTAKAKEALNFQTEVMQAAQKGDKDALKGVVDKMKTYVDGFNKDLDGLALKSTEVASVRDKMKESNNLGVEMSEAGLATSPDPQKIMELQKKGTELQQSLLTEMQALQAKANAAP
;
A
#
# COMPACT_ATOMS: atom_id res chain seq x y z
N MET A 1 19.50 8.07 -28.75
CA MET A 1 18.47 8.53 -29.71
C MET A 1 17.20 7.74 -29.43
N LYS A 2 16.20 8.36 -28.77
CA LYS A 2 14.82 8.59 -29.28
C LYS A 2 14.32 7.42 -30.15
N LYS A 3 13.32 6.66 -29.74
CA LYS A 3 11.90 7.04 -29.83
C LYS A 3 11.05 6.30 -28.78
N LEU A 4 10.47 7.05 -27.84
CA LEU A 4 9.24 6.64 -27.15
C LEU A 4 8.10 6.70 -28.17
N LEU A 5 7.39 5.59 -28.35
CA LEU A 5 6.06 5.59 -28.96
C LEU A 5 5.04 5.62 -27.83
N LEU A 6 4.43 6.80 -27.67
CA LEU A 6 3.17 7.02 -26.99
C LEU A 6 2.01 6.41 -27.79
N ALA A 7 0.89 6.21 -27.08
CA ALA A 7 -0.44 5.77 -27.51
C ALA A 7 -0.56 4.24 -27.64
N THR A 8 -1.45 3.56 -26.91
CA THR A 8 -2.90 3.81 -26.89
C THR A 8 -3.49 3.00 -25.74
N LEU A 9 -4.19 3.62 -24.79
CA LEU A 9 -5.07 2.89 -23.87
C LEU A 9 -6.50 3.32 -24.15
N CYS A 10 -7.16 2.57 -25.04
CA CYS A 10 -8.57 2.74 -25.36
C CYS A 10 -9.42 2.42 -24.12
N ALA A 11 -10.14 3.44 -23.65
CA ALA A 11 -11.26 3.28 -22.74
C ALA A 11 -12.34 2.41 -23.41
N SER A 12 -12.65 1.27 -22.80
CA SER A 12 -13.81 0.45 -23.15
C SER A 12 -14.79 0.55 -21.99
N ALA A 13 -15.81 1.37 -22.18
CA ALA A 13 -16.95 1.49 -21.28
C ALA A 13 -17.72 0.16 -21.26
N PHE A 14 -17.85 -0.45 -20.09
CA PHE A 14 -18.83 -1.51 -19.89
C PHE A 14 -20.18 -0.87 -19.56
N ALA A 15 -21.12 -1.05 -20.49
CA ALA A 15 -22.52 -0.69 -20.33
C ALA A 15 -23.16 -1.55 -19.22
N LEU A 16 -23.75 -0.88 -18.24
CA LEU A 16 -24.68 -1.45 -17.27
C LEU A 16 -25.97 -1.84 -18.00
N THR A 17 -26.24 -3.13 -18.12
CA THR A 17 -27.60 -3.63 -18.37
C THR A 17 -28.21 -4.04 -17.04
N ALA A 18 -29.14 -3.22 -16.57
CA ALA A 18 -30.07 -3.57 -15.52
C ALA A 18 -31.06 -4.63 -16.05
N CYS A 19 -31.25 -5.71 -15.31
CA CYS A 19 -32.39 -6.60 -15.45
C CYS A 19 -33.06 -6.77 -14.09
N ASP A 20 -34.19 -6.10 -13.97
CA ASP A 20 -35.15 -6.16 -12.88
C ASP A 20 -36.04 -7.41 -13.05
N LYS A 21 -36.19 -8.23 -12.01
CA LYS A 21 -37.41 -9.03 -11.78
C LYS A 21 -37.52 -9.53 -10.33
N LYS A 22 -38.61 -9.13 -9.69
CA LYS A 22 -39.15 -9.43 -8.32
C LYS A 22 -40.44 -10.31 -8.47
N PRO A 23 -41.20 -10.82 -7.45
CA PRO A 23 -41.05 -11.03 -5.97
C PRO A 23 -41.38 -12.46 -5.45
N ALA A 24 -41.14 -12.71 -4.14
CA ALA A 24 -42.08 -13.23 -3.10
C ALA A 24 -41.30 -13.95 -1.98
N ASP A 25 -41.71 -14.07 -0.72
CA ASP A 25 -42.43 -13.23 0.24
C ASP A 25 -42.12 -13.81 1.65
N SER A 26 -42.14 -12.97 2.67
CA SER A 26 -42.42 -13.25 4.10
C SER A 26 -41.55 -14.24 4.93
N ALA A 27 -40.88 -13.69 5.97
CA ALA A 27 -40.98 -14.18 7.36
C ALA A 27 -40.39 -13.17 8.35
N SER A 28 -41.21 -12.70 9.30
CA SER A 28 -40.79 -11.99 10.51
C SER A 28 -39.98 -12.92 11.42
N GLY A 29 -38.84 -12.43 11.90
CA GLY A 29 -38.00 -13.12 12.89
C GLY A 29 -37.08 -12.13 13.57
N THR A 30 -37.34 -11.93 14.85
CA THR A 30 -36.64 -11.15 15.89
C THR A 30 -35.17 -10.82 15.60
N GLU A 31 -34.84 -9.54 15.76
CA GLU A 31 -33.49 -8.99 15.76
C GLU A 31 -32.58 -9.72 16.75
N ASN A 32 -31.73 -10.59 16.24
CA ASN A 32 -30.49 -10.98 16.89
C ASN A 32 -29.37 -10.51 15.97
N LYS A 33 -28.80 -9.34 16.25
CA LYS A 33 -27.58 -8.85 15.59
C LYS A 33 -26.53 -9.96 15.71
N PRO A 34 -26.13 -10.64 14.62
CA PRO A 34 -25.05 -11.59 14.72
C PRO A 34 -23.83 -10.83 15.22
N ALA A 35 -23.17 -11.34 16.26
CA ALA A 35 -21.81 -10.91 16.56
C ALA A 35 -21.04 -10.99 15.23
N ALA A 36 -20.39 -9.90 14.84
CA ALA A 36 -19.66 -9.83 13.58
C ALA A 36 -18.74 -11.06 13.52
N ALA A 37 -19.05 -12.00 12.63
CA ALA A 37 -18.22 -13.18 12.44
C ALA A 37 -16.81 -12.66 12.17
N ALA A 38 -15.84 -13.12 12.96
CA ALA A 38 -14.44 -12.81 12.69
C ALA A 38 -14.19 -13.22 11.24
N VAL A 39 -13.83 -12.25 10.39
CA VAL A 39 -13.54 -12.50 8.98
C VAL A 39 -12.30 -13.38 8.95
N SER A 40 -12.53 -14.69 8.83
CA SER A 40 -11.43 -15.64 8.67
C SER A 40 -10.84 -15.40 7.30
N LEU A 41 -9.59 -14.96 7.25
CA LEU A 41 -8.85 -14.84 6.01
C LEU A 41 -8.70 -16.24 5.38
N SER A 42 -8.82 -16.31 4.06
CA SER A 42 -8.50 -17.50 3.30
C SER A 42 -6.99 -17.65 3.15
N THR A 43 -6.54 -18.88 2.96
CA THR A 43 -5.14 -19.21 2.70
C THR A 43 -5.06 -20.01 1.41
N ASN A 44 -4.08 -19.68 0.56
CA ASN A 44 -3.90 -20.30 -0.75
C ASN A 44 -5.10 -20.20 -1.70
N ASN A 45 -6.05 -19.28 -1.47
CA ASN A 45 -7.14 -19.03 -2.39
C ASN A 45 -6.73 -18.02 -3.46
N THR A 46 -6.61 -18.48 -4.71
CA THR A 46 -6.09 -17.64 -5.80
C THR A 46 -6.99 -16.46 -6.16
N ALA A 47 -8.32 -16.62 -6.07
CA ALA A 47 -9.26 -15.55 -6.39
C ALA A 47 -9.17 -14.41 -5.36
N ASP A 48 -9.08 -14.77 -4.08
CA ASP A 48 -8.91 -13.81 -2.99
C ASP A 48 -7.56 -13.11 -3.08
N ILE A 49 -6.47 -13.84 -3.31
CA ILE A 49 -5.13 -13.27 -3.52
C ILE A 49 -5.15 -12.27 -4.69
N LYS A 50 -5.75 -12.63 -5.83
CA LYS A 50 -5.83 -11.74 -6.99
C LYS A 50 -6.65 -10.47 -6.71
N SER A 51 -7.79 -10.62 -6.04
CA SER A 51 -8.64 -9.51 -5.62
C SER A 51 -7.87 -8.55 -4.71
N ASP A 52 -7.20 -9.10 -3.70
CA ASP A 52 -6.47 -8.33 -2.71
C ASP A 52 -5.25 -7.62 -3.30
N LEU A 53 -4.47 -8.30 -4.15
CA LEU A 53 -3.34 -7.70 -4.86
C LEU A 53 -3.80 -6.52 -5.72
N THR A 54 -4.97 -6.64 -6.37
CA THR A 54 -5.55 -5.56 -7.18
C THR A 54 -5.93 -4.36 -6.31
N ALA A 55 -6.55 -4.60 -5.16
CA ALA A 55 -6.90 -3.54 -4.21
C ALA A 55 -5.64 -2.82 -3.68
N LEU A 56 -4.62 -3.60 -3.27
CA LEU A 56 -3.36 -3.10 -2.77
C LEU A 56 -2.62 -2.26 -3.83
N GLN A 57 -2.56 -2.74 -5.08
CA GLN A 57 -1.91 -2.03 -6.19
C GLN A 57 -2.64 -0.73 -6.55
N THR A 58 -3.98 -0.75 -6.56
CA THR A 58 -4.80 0.43 -6.84
C THR A 58 -4.53 1.53 -5.82
N MET A 59 -4.59 1.19 -4.53
CA MET A 59 -4.32 2.13 -3.45
C MET A 59 -2.86 2.62 -3.47
N SER A 60 -1.89 1.73 -3.66
CA SER A 60 -0.47 2.10 -3.75
C SER A 60 -0.19 3.07 -4.89
N THR A 61 -0.84 2.89 -6.03
CA THR A 61 -0.69 3.78 -7.19
C THR A 61 -1.27 5.17 -6.92
N ALA A 62 -2.43 5.24 -6.25
CA ALA A 62 -3.02 6.52 -5.84
C ALA A 62 -2.10 7.28 -4.89
N LYS A 63 -1.55 6.57 -3.89
CA LYS A 63 -0.65 7.12 -2.87
C LYS A 63 0.68 7.58 -3.46
N ALA A 64 1.27 6.80 -4.38
CA ALA A 64 2.48 7.21 -5.09
C ALA A 64 2.33 8.56 -5.82
N LYS A 65 1.14 8.84 -6.37
CA LYS A 65 0.83 10.12 -7.02
C LYS A 65 0.79 11.29 -6.03
N GLU A 66 0.25 11.07 -4.84
CA GLU A 66 0.23 12.07 -3.75
C GLU A 66 1.65 12.38 -3.25
N ALA A 67 2.54 11.38 -3.25
CA ALA A 67 3.90 11.49 -2.74
C ALA A 67 4.93 12.13 -3.71
N LEU A 68 4.57 12.39 -4.98
CA LEU A 68 5.50 12.86 -6.01
C LEU A 68 6.24 14.15 -5.64
N ASN A 69 5.62 15.01 -4.83
CA ASN A 69 6.18 16.30 -4.48
C ASN A 69 7.27 16.21 -3.39
N PHE A 70 7.29 15.17 -2.57
CA PHE A 70 8.24 15.06 -1.45
C PHE A 70 9.69 15.04 -1.92
N GLN A 71 9.99 14.32 -3.00
CA GLN A 71 11.36 14.27 -3.54
C GLN A 71 11.87 15.67 -3.92
N THR A 72 11.01 16.49 -4.52
CA THR A 72 11.37 17.86 -4.91
C THR A 72 11.61 18.73 -3.68
N GLU A 73 10.73 18.65 -2.68
CA GLU A 73 10.88 19.41 -1.43
C GLU A 73 12.16 19.03 -0.67
N VAL A 74 12.44 17.72 -0.53
CA VAL A 74 13.68 17.22 0.08
C VAL A 74 14.90 17.74 -0.67
N MET A 75 14.93 17.62 -2.01
CA MET A 75 16.07 18.07 -2.81
C MET A 75 16.33 19.57 -2.67
N GLN A 76 15.27 20.38 -2.69
CA GLN A 76 15.40 21.83 -2.55
C GLN A 76 15.93 22.23 -1.17
N ALA A 77 15.43 21.60 -0.10
CA ALA A 77 15.89 21.85 1.26
C ALA A 77 17.34 21.37 1.47
N ALA A 78 17.67 20.17 0.97
CA ALA A 78 19.01 19.61 1.05
C ALA A 78 20.06 20.45 0.31
N GLN A 79 19.76 20.91 -0.91
CA GLN A 79 20.67 21.77 -1.69
C GLN A 79 20.99 23.10 -1.01
N LYS A 80 20.05 23.62 -0.21
CA LYS A 80 20.21 24.86 0.55
C LYS A 80 20.86 24.63 1.93
N GLY A 81 21.07 23.38 2.34
CA GLY A 81 21.49 23.04 3.70
C GLY A 81 20.46 23.44 4.76
N ASP A 82 19.20 23.61 4.38
CA ASP A 82 18.12 24.11 5.23
C ASP A 82 17.55 22.97 6.07
N LYS A 83 18.10 22.81 7.29
CA LYS A 83 17.71 21.73 8.21
C LYS A 83 16.28 21.87 8.72
N ASP A 84 15.78 23.09 8.88
CA ASP A 84 14.41 23.32 9.34
C ASP A 84 13.41 22.96 8.25
N ALA A 85 13.70 23.33 7.00
CA ALA A 85 12.92 22.88 5.86
C ALA A 85 12.95 21.35 5.71
N LEU A 86 14.11 20.71 5.87
CA LEU A 86 14.22 19.25 5.85
C LEU A 86 13.37 18.59 6.94
N LYS A 87 13.39 19.13 8.17
CA LYS A 87 12.53 18.66 9.26
C LYS A 87 11.06 18.80 8.92
N GLY A 88 10.64 19.93 8.36
CA GLY A 88 9.27 20.15 7.91
C GLY A 88 8.83 19.16 6.83
N VAL A 89 9.72 18.76 5.92
CA VAL A 89 9.42 17.71 4.93
C VAL A 89 9.26 16.34 5.59
N VAL A 90 10.09 16.01 6.59
CA VAL A 90 9.94 14.76 7.35
C VAL A 90 8.62 14.72 8.13
N ASP A 91 8.19 15.84 8.72
CA ASP A 91 6.89 15.92 9.43
C ASP A 91 5.71 15.70 8.47
N LYS A 92 5.78 16.25 7.25
CA LYS A 92 4.79 15.95 6.19
C LYS A 92 4.82 14.49 5.78
N MET A 93 6.01 13.91 5.60
CA MET A 93 6.17 12.51 5.22
C MET A 93 5.60 11.57 6.28
N LYS A 94 5.79 11.89 7.57
CA LYS A 94 5.19 11.17 8.70
C LYS A 94 3.67 11.20 8.63
N THR A 95 3.09 12.39 8.46
CA THR A 95 1.63 12.55 8.32
C THR A 95 1.09 11.73 7.14
N TYR A 96 1.81 11.75 6.01
CA TYR A 96 1.47 10.95 4.84
C TYR A 96 1.55 9.44 5.11
N VAL A 97 2.62 8.98 5.77
CA VAL A 97 2.81 7.57 6.13
C VAL A 97 1.74 7.09 7.09
N ASP A 98 1.39 7.88 8.10
CA ASP A 98 0.31 7.55 9.04
C ASP A 98 -1.03 7.40 8.32
N GLY A 99 -1.33 8.33 7.40
CA GLY A 99 -2.52 8.24 6.55
C GLY A 99 -2.50 7.02 5.63
N PHE A 100 -1.36 6.74 5.00
CA PHE A 100 -1.21 5.58 4.11
C PHE A 100 -1.36 4.26 4.88
N ASN A 101 -0.77 4.15 6.07
CA ASN A 101 -0.90 2.98 6.92
C ASN A 101 -2.34 2.78 7.41
N LYS A 102 -3.05 3.87 7.72
CA LYS A 102 -4.48 3.81 8.05
C LYS A 102 -5.32 3.31 6.87
N ASP A 103 -5.02 3.77 5.65
CA ASP A 103 -5.71 3.31 4.44
C ASP A 103 -5.40 1.83 4.16
N LEU A 104 -4.15 1.38 4.38
CA LEU A 104 -3.74 -0.03 4.33
C LEU A 104 -4.57 -0.88 5.31
N ASP A 105 -4.69 -0.45 6.56
CA ASP A 105 -5.49 -1.14 7.58
C ASP A 105 -6.99 -1.16 7.25
N GLY A 106 -7.47 -0.16 6.51
CA GLY A 106 -8.83 -0.08 6.01
C GLY A 106 -9.14 -1.03 4.84
N LEU A 107 -8.14 -1.66 4.22
CA LEU A 107 -8.38 -2.65 3.17
C LEU A 107 -9.04 -3.89 3.75
N ALA A 108 -10.24 -4.20 3.26
CA ALA A 108 -10.97 -5.44 3.55
C ALA A 108 -10.35 -6.62 2.78
N LEU A 109 -9.11 -6.96 3.13
CA LEU A 109 -8.38 -8.08 2.55
C LEU A 109 -9.04 -9.41 2.92
N LYS A 110 -8.95 -10.37 2.00
CA LYS A 110 -9.54 -11.70 2.14
C LYS A 110 -8.49 -12.78 2.38
N SER A 111 -7.25 -12.59 1.93
CA SER A 111 -6.18 -13.56 1.94
C SER A 111 -5.13 -13.27 3.00
N THR A 112 -4.66 -14.33 3.66
CA THR A 112 -3.58 -14.26 4.65
C THR A 112 -2.28 -13.75 4.04
N GLU A 113 -2.01 -14.12 2.78
CA GLU A 113 -0.77 -13.78 2.11
C GLU A 113 -0.67 -12.28 1.80
N VAL A 114 -1.73 -11.68 1.28
CA VAL A 114 -1.71 -10.24 0.98
C VAL A 114 -1.82 -9.41 2.28
N ALA A 115 -2.44 -9.95 3.33
CA ALA A 115 -2.38 -9.33 4.66
C ALA A 115 -0.95 -9.25 5.20
N SER A 116 -0.14 -10.30 5.04
CA SER A 116 1.30 -10.27 5.37
C SER A 116 2.05 -9.22 4.56
N VAL A 117 1.78 -9.10 3.26
CA VAL A 117 2.38 -8.06 2.41
C VAL A 117 2.00 -6.66 2.91
N ARG A 118 0.72 -6.42 3.23
CA ARG A 118 0.26 -5.15 3.79
C ARG A 118 1.05 -4.80 5.06
N ASP A 119 1.25 -5.75 5.96
CA ASP A 119 1.95 -5.48 7.21
C ASP A 119 3.43 -5.14 6.98
N LYS A 120 4.11 -5.83 6.06
CA LYS A 120 5.47 -5.49 5.63
C LYS A 120 5.55 -4.13 4.93
N MET A 121 4.53 -3.74 4.16
CA MET A 121 4.47 -2.41 3.56
C MET A 121 4.37 -1.32 4.62
N LYS A 122 3.54 -1.50 5.66
CA LYS A 122 3.47 -0.55 6.78
C LYS A 122 4.81 -0.44 7.51
N GLU A 123 5.47 -1.57 7.74
CA GLU A 123 6.81 -1.59 8.32
C GLU A 123 7.81 -0.82 7.45
N SER A 124 7.74 -0.96 6.13
CA SER A 124 8.62 -0.26 5.20
C SER A 124 8.35 1.25 5.18
N ASN A 125 7.09 1.65 5.22
CA ASN A 125 6.70 3.06 5.31
C ASN A 125 7.23 3.71 6.59
N ASN A 126 7.04 3.05 7.73
CA ASN A 126 7.52 3.53 9.03
C ASN A 126 9.04 3.62 9.06
N LEU A 127 9.72 2.61 8.51
CA LEU A 127 11.17 2.59 8.42
C LEU A 127 11.72 3.78 7.62
N GLY A 128 11.06 4.17 6.52
CA GLY A 128 11.45 5.36 5.75
C GLY A 128 11.40 6.65 6.57
N VAL A 129 10.40 6.78 7.45
CA VAL A 129 10.31 7.91 8.40
C VAL A 129 11.41 7.82 9.45
N GLU A 130 11.60 6.66 10.08
CA GLU A 130 12.65 6.44 11.09
C GLU A 130 14.05 6.74 10.55
N MET A 131 14.35 6.32 9.32
CA MET A 131 15.62 6.63 8.64
C MET A 131 15.79 8.13 8.42
N SER A 132 14.72 8.83 8.04
CA SER A 132 14.75 10.27 7.80
C SER A 132 14.91 11.06 9.10
N GLU A 133 14.20 10.66 10.16
CA GLU A 133 14.35 11.23 11.50
C GLU A 133 15.77 10.99 12.06
N ALA A 134 16.32 9.79 11.89
CA ALA A 134 17.68 9.45 12.33
C ALA A 134 18.75 10.26 11.57
N GLY A 135 18.58 10.46 10.25
CA GLY A 135 19.50 11.24 9.43
C GLY A 135 19.48 12.74 9.73
N LEU A 136 18.35 13.27 10.21
CA LEU A 136 18.20 14.68 10.57
C LEU A 136 18.44 14.97 12.06
N ALA A 137 18.75 13.96 12.87
CA ALA A 137 19.08 14.16 14.27
C ALA A 137 20.26 15.14 14.45
N THR A 138 20.27 15.90 15.54
CA THR A 138 21.36 16.85 15.84
C THR A 138 22.74 16.16 15.87
N SER A 139 22.76 14.92 16.35
CA SER A 139 23.92 14.02 16.29
C SER A 139 23.44 12.66 15.77
N PRO A 140 23.50 12.40 14.45
CA PRO A 140 23.08 11.13 13.87
C PRO A 140 23.93 9.99 14.44
N ASP A 141 23.27 8.91 14.85
CA ASP A 141 23.93 7.68 15.31
C ASP A 141 24.24 6.78 14.10
N PRO A 142 25.52 6.58 13.74
CA PRO A 142 25.89 5.78 12.58
C PRO A 142 25.47 4.31 12.71
N GLN A 143 25.47 3.74 13.92
CA GLN A 143 25.07 2.35 14.14
C GLN A 143 23.58 2.18 13.88
N LYS A 144 22.77 3.06 14.47
CA LYS A 144 21.32 3.09 14.22
C LYS A 144 21.01 3.26 12.72
N ILE A 145 21.71 4.15 12.02
CA ILE A 145 21.51 4.35 10.58
C ILE A 145 21.85 3.07 9.79
N MET A 146 22.96 2.40 10.10
CA MET A 146 23.31 1.13 9.45
C MET A 146 22.29 0.02 9.72
N GLU A 147 21.79 -0.10 10.95
CA GLU A 147 20.76 -1.08 11.31
C GLU A 147 19.46 -0.83 10.55
N LEU A 148 19.02 0.43 10.47
CA LEU A 148 17.83 0.82 9.72
C LEU A 148 18.02 0.56 8.21
N GLN A 149 19.20 0.84 7.64
CA GLN A 149 19.51 0.53 6.25
C GLN A 149 19.49 -0.96 5.96
N LYS A 150 20.07 -1.77 6.85
CA LYS A 150 20.05 -3.23 6.74
C LYS A 150 18.63 -3.76 6.76
N LYS A 151 17.85 -3.33 7.76
CA LYS A 151 16.42 -3.66 7.87
C LYS A 151 15.65 -3.27 6.62
N GLY A 152 15.94 -2.11 6.04
CA GLY A 152 15.29 -1.63 4.82
C GLY A 152 15.59 -2.50 3.62
N THR A 153 16.84 -2.92 3.48
CA THR A 153 17.27 -3.82 2.40
C THR A 153 16.61 -5.19 2.52
N GLU A 154 16.61 -5.77 3.73
CA GLU A 154 15.99 -7.07 4.00
C GLU A 154 14.48 -7.04 3.74
N LEU A 155 13.81 -5.98 4.22
CA LEU A 155 12.37 -5.80 4.05
C LEU A 155 12.00 -5.57 2.57
N GLN A 156 12.76 -4.75 1.84
CA GLN A 156 12.56 -4.53 0.42
C GLN A 156 12.72 -5.83 -0.38
N GLN A 157 13.74 -6.63 -0.07
CA GLN A 157 13.97 -7.91 -0.73
C GLN A 157 12.82 -8.90 -0.45
N SER A 158 12.38 -8.98 0.81
CA SER A 158 11.25 -9.82 1.22
C SER A 158 9.96 -9.42 0.51
N LEU A 159 9.63 -8.12 0.49
CA LEU A 159 8.45 -7.59 -0.21
C LEU A 159 8.48 -7.91 -1.71
N LEU A 160 9.63 -7.71 -2.37
CA LEU A 160 9.78 -8.01 -3.79
C LEU A 160 9.55 -9.49 -4.09
N THR A 161 10.19 -10.38 -3.31
CA THR A 161 10.08 -11.83 -3.49
C THR A 161 8.65 -12.31 -3.24
N GLU A 162 8.00 -11.84 -2.17
CA GLU A 162 6.62 -12.21 -1.85
C GLU A 162 5.63 -11.70 -2.90
N MET A 163 5.75 -10.44 -3.32
CA MET A 163 4.90 -9.87 -4.36
C MET A 163 5.01 -10.64 -5.68
N GLN A 164 6.24 -10.98 -6.10
CA GLN A 164 6.46 -11.78 -7.31
C GLN A 164 5.82 -13.16 -7.21
N ALA A 165 6.00 -13.86 -6.07
CA ALA A 165 5.42 -15.17 -5.84
C ALA A 165 3.88 -15.14 -5.85
N LEU A 166 3.28 -14.15 -5.20
CA LEU A 166 1.82 -13.99 -5.16
C LEU A 166 1.24 -13.59 -6.52
N GLN A 167 1.95 -12.76 -7.27
CA GLN A 167 1.52 -12.37 -8.61
C GLN A 167 1.59 -13.55 -9.59
N ALA A 168 2.63 -14.38 -9.51
CA ALA A 168 2.72 -15.63 -10.26
C ALA A 168 1.55 -16.58 -9.91
N LYS A 169 1.26 -16.74 -8.62
CA LYS A 169 0.14 -17.55 -8.14
C LYS A 169 -1.22 -17.03 -8.62
N ALA A 170 -1.45 -15.72 -8.55
CA ALA A 170 -2.66 -15.06 -9.02
C ALA A 170 -2.90 -15.23 -10.53
N ASN A 171 -1.82 -15.35 -11.31
CA ASN A 171 -1.86 -15.49 -12.77
C ASN A 171 -1.87 -16.96 -13.24
N ALA A 172 -1.54 -17.92 -12.37
CA ALA A 172 -1.53 -19.34 -12.70
C ALA A 172 -2.91 -20.02 -12.56
N ALA A 173 -3.92 -19.31 -12.05
CA ALA A 173 -5.30 -19.82 -12.05
C ALA A 173 -5.93 -19.71 -13.45
N PRO A 174 -6.61 -20.76 -13.94
CA PRO A 174 -7.30 -20.77 -15.23
C PRO A 174 -8.47 -19.79 -15.31
#